data_AF-A0AAD9BV10-F1
#
_entry.id   AF-A0AAD9BV10-F1
#
_cell.length_a   1.000
_cell.length_b   1.000
_cell.length_c   1.000
_cell.angle_alpha   90.00
_cell.angle_beta   90.00
_cell.angle_gamma   90.00
#
_symmetry.space_group_name_H-M   'P 1'
#
loop_
_entity.id
_entity.type
_entity.pdbx_description
1 polymer ?
#
loop_
_entity_poly.entity_id
_entity_poly.type
_entity_poly.pdbx_seq_one_letter_code
_entity_poly.pdbx_strand_id
1 'polypeptide(L)'
;METPREVLFKTLKDLGEDEFKDFKWYLQGKVLGFPGIPKSELEKADRGDTVDLMLRDYDINTIKVTREVLKKIPRNDLEEELSKFPSDPKAMHQVFRLLIYPSENHQLHMVLGLRYP
;
A
#
# COMPACT_ATOMS: atom_id res chain seq x y z
N MET A 1 -12.46 -11.11 -0.46
CA MET A 1 -11.89 -9.97 -1.21
C MET A 1 -10.42 -9.89 -0.87
N GLU A 2 -9.58 -9.51 -1.83
CA GLU A 2 -8.15 -9.31 -1.59
C GLU A 2 -7.93 -8.07 -0.73
N THR A 3 -6.89 -8.10 0.10
CA THR A 3 -6.48 -6.99 0.97
C THR A 3 -5.47 -6.08 0.26
N PRO A 4 -5.27 -4.83 0.74
CA PRO A 4 -4.23 -3.95 0.22
C PRO A 4 -2.84 -4.60 0.23
N ARG A 5 -2.54 -5.34 1.31
CA ARG A 5 -1.28 -6.10 1.47
C ARG A 5 -1.11 -7.14 0.36
N GLU A 6 -2.15 -7.93 0.09
CA GLU A 6 -2.08 -9.02 -0.91
C GLU A 6 -1.91 -8.47 -2.32
N VAL A 7 -2.63 -7.41 -2.68
CA VAL A 7 -2.49 -6.78 -4.00
C VAL A 7 -1.11 -6.15 -4.16
N LEU A 8 -0.61 -5.42 -3.15
CA LEU A 8 0.76 -4.89 -3.19
C LEU A 8 1.79 -5.99 -3.37
N PHE A 9 1.67 -7.09 -2.63
CA PHE A 9 2.60 -8.20 -2.74
C PHE A 9 2.59 -8.84 -4.13
N LYS A 10 1.40 -9.00 -4.74
CA LYS A 10 1.27 -9.48 -6.14
C LYS A 10 1.92 -8.50 -7.12
N THR A 11 1.62 -7.21 -7.00
CA THR A 11 2.24 -6.17 -7.82
C THR A 11 3.78 -6.21 -7.73
N LEU A 12 4.35 -6.36 -6.53
CA LEU A 12 5.82 -6.46 -6.39
C LEU A 12 6.38 -7.78 -6.91
N LYS A 13 5.60 -8.88 -6.92
CA LYS A 13 6.00 -10.16 -7.54
C LYS A 13 6.12 -10.05 -9.06
N ASP A 14 5.31 -9.22 -9.68
CA ASP A 14 5.34 -9.00 -11.14
C ASP A 14 6.43 -8.01 -11.58
N LEU A 15 7.22 -7.49 -10.63
CA LEU A 15 8.46 -6.77 -10.93
C LEU A 15 9.61 -7.76 -11.12
N GLY A 16 10.38 -7.60 -12.19
CA GLY A 16 11.67 -8.28 -12.37
C GLY A 16 12.67 -7.89 -11.28
N GLU A 17 13.82 -8.58 -11.21
CA GLU A 17 14.83 -8.30 -10.17
C GLU A 17 15.39 -6.86 -10.26
N ASP A 18 15.71 -6.40 -11.47
CA ASP A 18 16.22 -5.05 -11.70
C ASP A 18 15.13 -3.99 -11.42
N GLU A 19 13.90 -4.23 -11.87
CA GLU A 19 12.76 -3.35 -11.60
C GLU A 19 12.47 -3.25 -10.10
N PHE A 20 12.56 -4.36 -9.37
CA PHE A 20 12.37 -4.38 -7.93
C PHE A 20 13.52 -3.68 -7.19
N LYS A 21 14.76 -3.79 -7.68
CA LYS A 21 15.90 -3.04 -7.17
C LYS A 21 15.70 -1.54 -7.35
N ASP A 22 15.25 -1.10 -8.52
CA ASP A 22 14.95 0.30 -8.80
C ASP A 22 13.75 0.80 -7.98
N PHE A 23 12.72 -0.04 -7.79
CA PHE A 23 11.60 0.24 -6.91
C PHE A 23 12.09 0.57 -5.48
N LYS A 24 12.93 -0.29 -4.90
CA LYS A 24 13.55 -0.04 -3.59
C LYS A 24 14.45 1.19 -3.60
N TRP A 25 15.15 1.48 -4.69
CA TRP A 25 15.96 2.70 -4.81
C TRP A 25 15.10 3.96 -4.69
N TYR A 26 13.96 4.02 -5.40
CA TYR A 26 13.06 5.16 -5.32
C TYR A 26 12.39 5.32 -3.96
N LEU A 27 12.14 4.24 -3.22
CA LEU A 27 11.60 4.29 -1.86
C LEU A 27 12.56 4.91 -0.84
N GLN A 28 13.87 4.94 -1.11
CA GLN A 28 14.85 5.60 -0.23
C GLN A 28 14.73 7.14 -0.27
N GLY A 29 14.16 7.67 -1.35
CA GLY A 29 13.96 9.09 -1.55
C GLY A 29 12.60 9.56 -1.04
N LYS A 30 12.43 10.89 -1.02
CA LYS A 30 11.12 11.50 -0.75
C LYS A 30 10.16 11.20 -1.91
N VAL A 31 9.04 10.55 -1.62
CA VAL A 31 7.98 10.26 -2.61
C VAL A 31 6.72 11.02 -2.22
N LEU A 32 6.19 11.85 -3.12
CA LEU A 32 4.96 12.64 -2.88
C LEU A 32 4.95 13.50 -1.60
N GLY A 33 6.10 13.88 -1.07
CA GLY A 33 6.16 14.59 0.20
C GLY A 33 6.44 13.72 1.42
N PHE A 34 6.26 12.39 1.30
CA PHE A 34 6.51 11.43 2.37
C PHE A 34 8.01 11.12 2.51
N PRO A 35 8.51 10.96 3.75
CA PRO A 35 9.90 10.56 3.97
C PRO A 35 10.17 9.20 3.33
N GLY A 36 11.39 9.02 2.81
CA GLY A 36 11.81 7.73 2.27
C GLY A 36 12.10 6.71 3.37
N ILE A 37 12.05 5.44 3.01
CA ILE A 37 12.41 4.33 3.89
C ILE A 37 13.95 4.20 3.92
N PRO A 38 14.58 4.07 5.11
CA PRO A 38 16.02 3.93 5.21
C PRO A 38 16.60 2.81 4.33
N LYS A 39 17.70 3.10 3.64
CA LYS A 39 18.42 2.13 2.79
C LYS A 39 18.76 0.83 3.55
N SER A 40 19.15 0.95 4.82
CA SER A 40 19.51 -0.19 5.66
C SER A 40 18.38 -1.20 5.86
N GLU A 41 17.12 -0.74 5.81
CA GLU A 41 15.95 -1.63 5.89
C GLU A 41 15.63 -2.25 4.54
N LEU A 42 15.81 -1.51 3.45
CA LEU A 42 15.50 -1.96 2.09
C LEU A 42 16.56 -2.86 1.46
N GLU A 43 17.82 -2.77 1.88
CA GLU A 43 18.94 -3.46 1.22
C GLU A 43 18.71 -4.98 1.12
N LYS A 44 18.27 -5.61 2.21
CA LYS A 44 18.00 -7.06 2.29
C LYS A 44 16.52 -7.43 2.26
N ALA A 45 15.63 -6.45 2.26
CA ALA A 45 14.19 -6.68 2.21
C ALA A 45 13.81 -7.43 0.92
N ASP A 46 13.10 -8.54 1.10
CA ASP A 46 12.41 -9.22 0.02
C ASP A 46 11.09 -8.47 -0.32
N ARG A 47 10.29 -9.04 -1.22
CA ARG A 47 9.02 -8.43 -1.64
C ARG A 47 8.01 -8.32 -0.50
N GLY A 48 7.96 -9.31 0.40
CA GLY A 48 7.08 -9.30 1.56
C GLY A 48 7.54 -8.28 2.59
N ASP A 49 8.83 -8.30 2.93
CA ASP A 49 9.44 -7.30 3.82
C ASP A 49 9.21 -5.88 3.32
N THR A 50 9.35 -5.66 2.01
CA THR A 50 9.12 -4.35 1.39
C THR A 50 7.66 -3.90 1.53
N VAL A 51 6.68 -4.81 1.35
CA VAL A 51 5.26 -4.50 1.59
C VAL A 51 5.03 -4.09 3.04
N ASP A 52 5.66 -4.79 3.99
CA ASP A 52 5.51 -4.49 5.41
C ASP A 52 6.12 -3.15 5.80
N LEU A 53 7.30 -2.83 5.27
CA LEU A 53 7.91 -1.50 5.43
C LEU A 53 7.02 -0.40 4.85
N MET A 54 6.50 -0.59 3.62
CA MET A 54 5.63 0.41 3.00
C MET A 54 4.33 0.64 3.78
N LEU A 55 3.67 -0.42 4.25
CA LEU A 55 2.46 -0.32 5.07
C LEU A 55 2.75 0.38 6.41
N ARG A 56 3.90 0.12 7.02
CA ARG A 56 4.34 0.76 8.26
C ARG A 56 4.60 2.26 8.07
N ASP A 57 5.34 2.64 7.03
CA ASP A 57 5.82 4.02 6.86
C ASP A 57 4.82 4.94 6.15
N TYR A 58 3.99 4.39 5.25
CA TYR A 58 3.05 5.18 4.46
C TYR A 58 1.58 4.94 4.83
N ASP A 59 1.26 3.83 5.49
CA ASP A 59 -0.09 3.49 5.97
C ASP A 59 -1.14 3.64 4.84
N ILE A 60 -2.19 4.45 5.04
CA ILE A 60 -3.24 4.72 4.05
C ILE A 60 -2.72 5.32 2.74
N ASN A 61 -1.50 5.84 2.71
CA ASN A 61 -0.87 6.40 1.51
C ASN A 61 -0.07 5.35 0.71
N THR A 62 0.02 4.11 1.19
CA THR A 62 0.84 3.07 0.56
C THR A 62 0.50 2.87 -0.91
N ILE A 63 -0.79 2.69 -1.25
CA ILE A 63 -1.24 2.51 -2.64
C ILE A 63 -0.84 3.71 -3.52
N LYS A 64 -0.98 4.93 -2.98
CA LYS A 64 -0.63 6.16 -3.68
C LYS A 64 0.88 6.25 -3.95
N VAL A 65 1.70 5.93 -2.95
CA VAL A 65 3.17 5.88 -3.07
C VAL A 65 3.59 4.81 -4.08
N THR A 66 3.04 3.60 -3.99
CA THR A 66 3.36 2.51 -4.93
C THR A 66 3.10 2.93 -6.38
N ARG A 67 1.94 3.53 -6.68
CA ARG A 67 1.64 3.99 -8.05
C ARG A 67 2.67 4.99 -8.57
N GLU A 68 3.08 5.94 -7.72
CA GLU A 68 4.08 6.94 -8.13
C GLU A 68 5.47 6.34 -8.35
N VAL A 69 5.85 5.31 -7.59
CA VAL A 69 7.12 4.62 -7.81
C VAL A 69 7.06 3.78 -9.09
N LEU A 70 5.96 3.07 -9.36
CA LEU A 70 5.78 2.28 -10.59
C LEU A 70 5.90 3.14 -11.85
N LYS A 71 5.36 4.37 -11.82
CA LYS A 71 5.53 5.36 -12.89
C LYS A 71 6.98 5.76 -13.16
N LYS A 72 7.84 5.72 -12.14
CA LYS A 72 9.27 6.02 -12.26
C LYS A 72 10.10 4.84 -12.78
N ILE A 73 9.61 3.61 -12.62
CA ILE A 73 10.23 2.38 -13.14
C ILE A 73 9.50 1.83 -14.38
N PRO A 74 9.01 2.71 -15.25
CA PRO A 74 8.00 2.47 -16.30
C PRO A 74 7.00 1.28 -16.22
N ARG A 75 6.64 0.76 -15.03
CA ARG A 75 5.70 -0.37 -14.87
C ARG A 75 4.25 0.07 -14.70
N ASN A 76 3.79 0.93 -15.61
CA ASN A 76 2.42 1.45 -15.61
C ASN A 76 1.38 0.38 -15.93
N ASP A 77 1.79 -0.71 -16.57
CA ASP A 77 0.95 -1.86 -16.86
C ASP A 77 0.43 -2.56 -15.60
N LEU A 78 1.12 -2.40 -14.46
CA LEU A 78 0.71 -2.95 -13.17
C LEU A 78 -0.28 -2.06 -12.39
N GLU A 79 -0.73 -0.94 -12.98
CA GLU A 79 -1.69 -0.05 -12.33
C GLU A 79 -3.08 -0.70 -12.16
N GLU A 80 -3.45 -1.61 -13.06
CA GLU A 80 -4.74 -2.31 -13.02
C GLU A 80 -4.94 -3.07 -11.70
N GLU A 81 -3.92 -3.79 -11.23
CA GLU A 81 -3.97 -4.50 -9.96
C GLU A 81 -4.21 -3.56 -8.79
N LEU A 82 -3.57 -2.39 -8.79
CA LEU A 82 -3.73 -1.37 -7.75
C LEU A 82 -5.06 -0.62 -7.83
N SER A 83 -5.76 -0.64 -8.97
CA SER A 83 -7.03 0.08 -9.17
C SER A 83 -8.16 -0.43 -8.27
N LYS A 84 -8.01 -1.66 -7.74
CA LYS A 84 -8.89 -2.26 -6.72
C LYS A 84 -8.99 -1.42 -5.45
N PHE A 85 -8.00 -0.57 -5.19
CA PHE A 85 -7.95 0.32 -4.03
C PHE A 85 -7.96 1.79 -4.44
N PRO A 86 -8.65 2.65 -3.69
CA PRO A 86 -8.58 4.08 -3.93
C PRO A 86 -7.18 4.62 -3.60
N SER A 87 -6.70 5.56 -4.41
CA SER A 87 -5.50 6.35 -4.10
C SER A 87 -5.78 7.54 -3.18
N ASP A 88 -7.06 7.91 -3.04
CA ASP A 88 -7.48 8.95 -2.10
C ASP A 88 -7.41 8.42 -0.65
N PRO A 89 -6.68 9.09 0.25
CA PRO A 89 -6.51 8.62 1.62
C PRO A 89 -7.81 8.48 2.42
N LYS A 90 -8.83 9.32 2.16
CA LYS A 90 -10.10 9.24 2.88
C LYS A 90 -10.88 8.00 2.44
N ALA A 91 -10.94 7.75 1.14
CA ALA A 91 -11.54 6.54 0.61
C ALA A 91 -10.76 5.29 1.06
N MET A 92 -9.43 5.35 1.11
CA MET A 92 -8.60 4.24 1.57
C MET A 92 -8.81 3.94 3.06
N HIS A 93 -8.95 4.98 3.89
CA HIS A 93 -9.30 4.82 5.30
C HIS A 93 -10.64 4.10 5.49
N GLN A 94 -11.63 4.39 4.64
CA GLN A 94 -12.91 3.66 4.65
C GLN A 94 -12.72 2.17 4.29
N VAL A 95 -11.81 1.85 3.36
CA VAL A 95 -11.48 0.46 3.01
C VAL A 95 -10.80 -0.27 4.18
N PHE A 96 -9.80 0.35 4.83
CA PHE A 96 -9.14 -0.24 5.99
C PHE A 96 -10.11 -0.51 7.15
N ARG A 97 -11.04 0.42 7.39
CA ARG A 97 -12.10 0.27 8.39
C ARG A 97 -12.99 -0.95 8.11
N LEU A 98 -13.33 -1.21 6.84
CA LEU A 98 -14.20 -2.33 6.46
C LEU A 98 -13.47 -3.68 6.40
N LEU A 99 -12.21 -3.71 5.96
CA LEU A 99 -11.52 -4.95 5.61
C LEU A 99 -10.44 -5.40 6.62
N ILE A 100 -9.82 -4.47 7.36
CA ILE A 100 -8.66 -4.78 8.21
C ILE A 100 -9.00 -4.68 9.70
N TYR A 101 -9.91 -3.79 10.09
CA TYR A 101 -10.35 -3.61 11.49
C TYR A 101 -11.87 -3.77 11.67
N PRO A 102 -12.44 -4.96 11.38
CA PRO A 102 -13.89 -5.19 11.50
C PRO A 102 -14.43 -5.01 12.93
N SER A 103 -13.58 -5.09 13.95
CA SER A 103 -13.94 -4.86 15.36
C SER A 103 -14.27 -3.40 15.67
N GLU A 104 -13.65 -2.42 15.01
CA GLU A 104 -13.97 -0.99 15.19
C GLU A 104 -15.30 -0.61 14.55
N ASN A 105 -15.75 -1.36 13.52
CA ASN A 105 -17.11 -1.20 13.00
C ASN A 105 -18.14 -1.51 14.09
N HIS A 106 -17.91 -2.50 14.95
CA HIS A 106 -18.84 -2.85 16.02
C HIS A 106 -19.01 -1.71 17.05
N GLN A 107 -17.94 -0.96 17.36
CA GLN A 107 -18.03 0.21 18.24
C GLN A 107 -18.78 1.39 17.58
N LEU A 108 -18.55 1.66 16.29
CA LEU A 108 -19.30 2.69 15.56
C LEU A 108 -20.77 2.32 15.36
N HIS A 109 -21.12 1.04 15.22
CA HIS A 109 -22.51 0.58 15.18
C HIS A 109 -23.26 0.87 16.49
N MET A 110 -22.59 0.75 17.64
CA MET A 110 -23.18 1.15 18.94
C MET A 110 -23.29 2.67 19.08
N VAL A 111 -22.34 3.44 18.54
CA VAL A 111 -22.34 4.91 18.63
C VAL A 111 -23.30 5.57 17.64
N LEU A 112 -23.51 4.99 16.45
CA LEU A 112 -24.33 5.57 15.38
C LEU A 112 -25.76 5.01 15.32
N GLY A 113 -26.11 4.02 16.16
CA GLY A 113 -27.48 3.53 16.30
C GLY A 113 -28.06 2.83 15.05
N LEU A 114 -27.25 2.57 14.02
CA LEU A 114 -27.70 1.91 12.81
C LEU A 114 -27.60 0.38 12.99
N ARG A 115 -28.78 -0.23 13.15
CA ARG A 115 -28.96 -1.68 13.23
C ARG A 115 -29.02 -2.24 11.80
N TYR A 116 -28.10 -3.13 11.44
CA TYR A 116 -28.22 -3.91 10.19
C TYR A 116 -28.96 -5.24 10.46
N PRO A 117 -29.72 -5.76 9.48
CA PRO A 117 -30.55 -6.96 9.60
C PRO A 117 -29.74 -8.25 9.80
#